data_AF-A0A1G2D8K0-F1
#
_entry.id   AF-A0A1G2D8K0-F1
#
_cell.length_a   1.000
_cell.length_b   1.000
_cell.length_c   1.000
_cell.angle_alpha   90.00
_cell.angle_beta   90.00
_cell.angle_gamma   90.00
#
_symmetry.space_group_name_H-M   'P 1'
#
loop_
_entity.id
_entity.type
_entity.pdbx_description
1 polymer ?
#
loop_
_entity_poly.entity_id
_entity_poly.type
_entity_poly.pdbx_seq_one_letter_code
_entity_poly.pdbx_strand_id
1 'polypeptide(L)'
;MFVVVTLFLGNAFAATPVAEPKLQADIEQYLAKEISCTKYAGKVLVKKTYGPVIGGVVRKITVLTLNSEKVAQIDKAPQGTAYYVKSSSLGYWLAYTKSEVGEAIARLLSEIGLTQRQFLSCGK
;
A
#
# COMPACT_ATOMS: atom_id res chain seq x y z
N MET A 1 -42.41 -4.18 -25.71
CA MET A 1 -41.44 -5.31 -25.64
C MET A 1 -40.17 -4.75 -25.03
N PHE A 2 -39.94 -4.96 -23.73
CA PHE A 2 -38.75 -4.45 -23.04
C PHE A 2 -37.63 -5.46 -23.21
N VAL A 3 -36.55 -5.05 -23.88
CA VAL A 3 -35.31 -5.81 -23.94
C VAL A 3 -34.61 -5.65 -22.59
N VAL A 4 -34.63 -6.71 -21.78
CA VAL A 4 -33.80 -6.82 -20.58
C VAL A 4 -32.38 -7.06 -21.07
N VAL A 5 -31.56 -6.01 -21.06
CA VAL A 5 -30.12 -6.14 -21.23
C VAL A 5 -29.58 -6.67 -19.90
N THR A 6 -29.36 -7.98 -19.85
CA THR A 6 -28.63 -8.64 -18.76
C THR A 6 -27.17 -8.17 -18.83
N LEU A 7 -26.85 -7.14 -18.05
CA LEU A 7 -25.47 -6.74 -17.80
C LEU A 7 -24.75 -7.92 -17.14
N PHE A 8 -23.82 -8.53 -17.87
CA PHE A 8 -22.83 -9.43 -17.32
C PHE A 8 -22.02 -8.67 -16.26
N LEU A 9 -22.34 -8.90 -14.99
CA LEU A 9 -21.52 -8.50 -13.84
C LEU A 9 -20.21 -9.26 -13.91
N GLY A 10 -19.24 -8.73 -14.64
CA GLY A 10 -17.84 -9.11 -14.47
C GLY A 10 -17.48 -8.85 -13.01
N ASN A 11 -17.08 -9.89 -12.28
CA ASN A 11 -16.48 -9.78 -10.96
C ASN A 11 -15.13 -9.07 -11.07
N ALA A 12 -15.15 -7.76 -11.31
CA ALA A 12 -14.03 -6.89 -11.03
C ALA A 12 -14.02 -6.68 -9.52
N PHE A 13 -13.20 -7.45 -8.80
CA PHE A 13 -12.76 -6.98 -7.49
C PHE A 13 -12.00 -5.69 -7.76
N ALA A 14 -12.67 -4.58 -7.50
CA ALA A 14 -12.16 -3.25 -7.75
C ALA A 14 -11.59 -2.70 -6.44
N ALA A 15 -10.42 -2.09 -6.54
CA ALA A 15 -9.79 -1.36 -5.45
C ALA A 15 -10.84 -0.53 -4.68
N THR A 16 -10.99 -0.80 -3.39
CA THR A 16 -12.08 -0.22 -2.59
C THR A 16 -11.65 1.11 -2.00
N PRO A 17 -12.38 2.22 -2.22
CA PRO A 17 -12.11 3.48 -1.53
C PRO A 17 -12.23 3.32 -0.02
N VAL A 18 -11.22 3.80 0.71
CA VAL A 18 -11.16 3.74 2.16
C VAL A 18 -10.56 5.04 2.72
N ALA A 19 -10.78 5.28 4.01
CA ALA A 19 -10.04 6.29 4.74
C ALA A 19 -8.55 5.94 4.82
N GLU A 20 -7.72 6.91 5.17
CA GLU A 20 -6.31 6.65 5.43
C GLU A 20 -6.16 5.57 6.52
N PRO A 21 -5.46 4.45 6.23
CA PRO A 21 -5.24 3.42 7.23
C PRO A 21 -4.38 4.00 8.35
N LYS A 22 -4.81 3.82 9.60
CA LYS A 22 -4.04 4.28 10.76
C LYS A 22 -3.02 3.22 11.15
N LEU A 23 -1.83 3.65 11.53
CA LEU A 23 -0.90 2.80 12.25
C LEU A 23 -1.35 2.77 13.71
N GLN A 24 -1.48 1.58 14.30
CA GLN A 24 -1.89 1.47 15.70
C GLN A 24 -0.70 1.83 16.59
N ALA A 25 -0.91 2.64 17.62
CA ALA A 25 0.17 3.21 18.45
C ALA A 25 1.00 2.11 19.15
N ASP A 26 0.36 1.00 19.51
CA ASP A 26 1.02 -0.19 20.06
C ASP A 26 1.95 -0.87 19.05
N ILE A 27 1.77 -0.66 17.74
CA ILE A 27 2.65 -1.19 16.69
C ILE A 27 3.81 -0.23 16.39
N GLU A 28 3.60 1.07 16.52
CA GLU A 28 4.61 2.10 16.24
C GLU A 28 5.87 1.93 17.09
N GLN A 29 5.71 1.55 18.36
CA GLN A 29 6.81 1.24 19.28
C GLN A 29 7.68 0.05 18.84
N TYR A 30 7.21 -0.76 17.88
CA TYR A 30 7.94 -1.91 17.34
C TYR A 30 8.46 -1.65 15.94
N LEU A 31 9.10 -0.51 15.71
CA LEU A 31 9.81 -0.25 14.48
C LEU A 31 10.96 -1.26 14.31
N ALA A 32 10.77 -2.23 13.42
CA ALA A 32 11.73 -3.31 13.19
C ALA A 32 12.79 -2.92 12.15
N LYS A 33 12.42 -2.11 11.16
CA LYS A 33 13.33 -1.67 10.10
C LYS A 33 12.90 -0.34 9.51
N GLU A 34 13.86 0.55 9.33
CA GLU A 34 13.69 1.76 8.54
C GLU A 34 14.71 1.76 7.41
N ILE A 35 14.26 2.07 6.20
CA ILE A 35 15.11 2.26 5.02
C ILE A 35 14.69 3.57 4.39
N SER A 36 15.63 4.50 4.31
CA SER A 36 15.46 5.73 3.54
C SER A 36 16.28 5.65 2.25
N CYS A 37 15.72 6.16 1.16
CA CYS A 37 16.48 6.40 -0.06
C CYS A 37 16.00 7.70 -0.69
N THR A 38 16.96 8.57 -1.04
CA THR A 38 16.69 9.72 -1.90
C THR A 38 16.53 9.22 -3.33
N LYS A 39 15.47 9.66 -3.99
CA LYS A 39 15.10 9.26 -5.34
C LYS A 39 15.07 10.43 -6.30
N TYR A 40 14.99 10.06 -7.58
CA TYR A 40 14.80 10.89 -8.75
C TYR A 40 13.95 12.16 -8.46
N ALA A 41 14.44 13.31 -8.92
CA ALA A 41 13.89 14.64 -8.67
C ALA A 41 13.89 15.10 -7.19
N GLY A 42 14.85 14.63 -6.38
CA GLY A 42 15.05 15.11 -5.00
C GLY A 42 14.00 14.63 -3.99
N LYS A 43 13.16 13.66 -4.37
CA LYS A 43 12.13 13.12 -3.47
C LYS A 43 12.73 12.07 -2.54
N VAL A 44 12.41 12.09 -1.25
CA VAL A 44 12.90 11.10 -0.28
C VAL A 44 11.81 10.06 -0.04
N LEU A 45 12.08 8.80 -0.40
CA LEU A 45 11.19 7.68 -0.10
C LEU A 45 11.70 6.96 1.16
N VAL A 46 10.89 6.94 2.22
CA VAL A 46 11.18 6.22 3.45
C VAL A 46 10.22 5.04 3.58
N LYS A 47 10.79 3.84 3.74
CA LYS A 47 10.07 2.62 4.06
C LYS A 47 10.30 2.28 5.53
N LYS A 48 9.27 2.41 6.34
CA LYS A 48 9.25 1.98 7.74
C LYS A 48 8.49 0.67 7.85
N THR A 49 9.05 -0.28 8.56
CA THR A 49 8.48 -1.59 8.77
C THR A 49 8.35 -1.83 10.27
N TYR A 50 7.13 -1.98 10.72
CA TYR A 50 6.73 -2.17 12.09
C TYR A 50 6.24 -3.60 12.31
N GLY A 51 6.41 -4.09 13.52
CA GLY A 51 5.81 -5.33 13.98
C GLY A 51 6.77 -6.16 14.80
N PRO A 52 6.36 -6.57 16.01
CA PRO A 52 6.97 -7.70 16.68
C PRO A 52 6.15 -8.97 16.38
N VAL A 53 6.69 -10.12 16.74
CA VAL A 53 5.91 -11.35 16.90
C VAL A 53 5.15 -11.22 18.23
N ILE A 54 3.85 -10.90 18.21
CA ILE A 54 3.03 -10.89 19.44
C ILE A 54 2.38 -12.27 19.56
N GLY A 55 2.74 -13.04 20.59
CA GLY A 55 2.11 -14.34 20.87
C GLY A 55 2.27 -15.40 19.76
N GLY A 56 3.39 -15.39 19.03
CA GLY A 56 3.63 -16.31 17.90
C GLY A 56 2.97 -15.86 16.58
N VAL A 57 2.27 -14.73 16.58
CA VAL A 57 1.55 -14.20 15.43
C VAL A 57 2.34 -13.07 14.77
N VAL A 58 2.75 -13.28 13.53
CA VAL A 58 3.46 -12.26 12.75
C VAL A 58 2.47 -11.22 12.24
N ARG A 59 2.38 -10.08 12.93
CA ARG A 59 1.75 -8.87 12.39
C ARG A 59 2.83 -7.91 11.94
N LYS A 60 2.86 -7.60 10.66
CA LYS A 60 3.87 -6.73 10.06
C LYS A 60 3.19 -5.64 9.27
N ILE A 61 3.44 -4.39 9.64
CA ILE A 61 2.93 -3.23 8.92
C ILE A 61 4.10 -2.53 8.24
N THR A 62 4.00 -2.29 6.94
CA THR A 62 4.99 -1.52 6.20
C THR A 62 4.37 -0.22 5.74
N VAL A 63 4.94 0.92 6.13
CA VAL A 63 4.51 2.25 5.72
C VAL A 63 5.55 2.83 4.77
N LEU A 64 5.08 3.37 3.65
CA LEU A 64 5.89 4.12 2.71
C LEU A 64 5.49 5.60 2.78
N THR A 65 6.49 6.45 2.94
CA THR A 65 6.33 7.90 2.88
C THR A 65 7.21 8.48 1.79
N LEU A 66 6.71 9.48 1.07
CA LEU A 66 7.41 10.26 0.08
C LEU A 66 7.43 11.70 0.56
N ASN A 67 8.60 12.29 0.79
CA ASN A 67 8.73 13.64 1.38
C ASN A 67 7.90 13.81 2.66
N SER A 68 7.96 12.81 3.55
CA SER A 68 7.20 12.75 4.81
C SER A 68 5.69 12.57 4.67
N GLU A 69 5.15 12.51 3.45
CA GLU A 69 3.75 12.24 3.19
C GLU A 69 3.52 10.74 3.00
N LYS A 70 2.52 10.18 3.66
CA LYS A 70 2.18 8.77 3.54
C LYS A 70 1.56 8.46 2.17
N VAL A 71 2.16 7.54 1.43
CA VAL A 71 1.74 7.16 0.07
C VAL A 71 1.28 5.72 -0.03
N ALA A 72 1.74 4.84 0.85
CA ALA A 72 1.25 3.47 0.95
C ALA A 72 1.38 2.89 2.35
N GLN A 73 0.53 1.91 2.65
CA GLN A 73 0.64 1.03 3.81
C GLN A 73 0.35 -0.41 3.39
N ILE A 74 1.08 -1.36 3.96
CA ILE A 74 0.87 -2.79 3.74
C ILE A 74 0.69 -3.44 5.09
N ASP A 75 -0.47 -4.02 5.31
CA ASP A 75 -0.80 -4.73 6.54
C ASP A 75 -0.75 -6.23 6.27
N LYS A 76 0.27 -6.89 6.82
CA LYS A 76 0.38 -8.35 6.82
C LYS A 76 -0.07 -8.89 8.16
N ALA A 77 -1.17 -9.61 8.14
CA ALA A 77 -1.72 -10.34 9.28
C ALA A 77 -1.93 -11.82 8.90
N PRO A 78 -2.09 -12.74 9.86
CA PRO A 78 -2.36 -14.15 9.56
C PRO A 78 -3.60 -14.37 8.70
N GLN A 79 -4.64 -13.57 8.95
CA GLN A 79 -5.90 -13.61 8.25
C GLN A 79 -5.84 -13.04 6.82
N GLY A 80 -4.74 -12.38 6.44
CA GLY A 80 -4.60 -11.82 5.10
C GLY A 80 -3.59 -10.68 4.99
N THR A 81 -3.28 -10.32 3.75
CA THR A 81 -2.50 -9.11 3.43
C THR A 81 -3.41 -8.11 2.72
N ALA A 82 -3.44 -6.88 3.26
CA ALA A 82 -4.09 -5.74 2.64
C ALA A 82 -3.03 -4.73 2.20
N TYR A 83 -3.22 -4.15 1.02
CA TYR A 83 -2.38 -3.09 0.48
C TYR A 83 -3.22 -1.84 0.35
N TYR A 84 -2.72 -0.74 0.89
CA TYR A 84 -3.36 0.56 0.83
C TYR A 84 -2.45 1.51 0.08
N VAL A 85 -2.99 2.17 -0.95
CA VAL A 85 -2.26 3.14 -1.75
C VAL A 85 -3.05 4.44 -1.79
N LYS A 86 -2.38 5.55 -1.47
CA LYS A 86 -2.98 6.88 -1.61
C LYS A 86 -3.17 7.17 -3.08
N SER A 87 -4.35 7.64 -3.48
CA SER A 87 -4.56 8.16 -4.82
C SER A 87 -4.61 9.68 -4.77
N SER A 88 -3.55 10.34 -5.22
CA SER A 88 -3.46 11.81 -5.18
C SER A 88 -4.48 12.45 -6.12
N SER A 89 -4.80 11.79 -7.23
CA SER A 89 -5.81 12.25 -8.19
C SER A 89 -7.25 12.18 -7.66
N LEU A 90 -7.53 11.23 -6.77
CA LEU A 90 -8.88 10.97 -6.24
C LEU A 90 -9.07 11.54 -4.83
N GLY A 91 -7.99 11.89 -4.14
CA GLY A 91 -8.02 12.46 -2.79
C GLY A 91 -8.34 11.45 -1.68
N TYR A 92 -8.39 10.15 -1.98
CA TYR A 92 -8.67 9.08 -1.02
C TYR A 92 -7.70 7.89 -1.15
N TRP A 93 -7.81 6.93 -0.23
CA TRP A 93 -7.01 5.72 -0.22
C TRP A 93 -7.74 4.58 -0.88
N LEU A 94 -6.99 3.71 -1.57
CA LEU A 94 -7.51 2.51 -2.20
C LEU A 94 -6.97 1.28 -1.47
N ALA A 95 -7.87 0.41 -1.04
CA ALA A 95 -7.55 -0.90 -0.48
C ALA A 95 -7.56 -1.97 -1.57
N TYR A 96 -6.53 -2.80 -1.56
CA TYR A 96 -6.33 -3.93 -2.46
C TYR A 96 -6.07 -5.19 -1.65
N THR A 97 -6.59 -6.31 -2.13
CA THR A 97 -6.35 -7.64 -1.59
C THR A 97 -5.06 -8.25 -2.15
N LYS A 98 -4.67 -9.42 -1.63
CA LYS A 98 -3.50 -10.17 -2.12
C LYS A 98 -3.58 -10.52 -3.61
N SER A 99 -4.77 -10.80 -4.14
CA SER A 99 -4.98 -11.08 -5.56
C SER A 99 -4.72 -9.86 -6.46
N GLU A 100 -4.84 -8.65 -5.90
CA GLU A 100 -4.73 -7.38 -6.63
C GLU A 100 -3.35 -6.72 -6.43
N VAL A 101 -2.36 -7.45 -5.91
CA VAL A 101 -1.04 -6.90 -5.58
C VAL A 101 -0.35 -6.25 -6.77
N GLY A 102 -0.55 -6.76 -7.99
CA GLY A 102 -0.02 -6.17 -9.21
C GLY A 102 -0.56 -4.77 -9.47
N GLU A 103 -1.87 -4.57 -9.28
CA GLU A 103 -2.53 -3.28 -9.43
C GLU A 103 -2.11 -2.30 -8.32
N ALA A 104 -2.01 -2.77 -7.08
CA ALA A 104 -1.51 -1.98 -5.96
C ALA A 104 -0.09 -1.46 -6.23
N ILE A 105 0.80 -2.32 -6.74
CA ILE A 105 2.17 -1.94 -7.11
C ILE A 105 2.17 -0.93 -8.27
N ALA A 106 1.41 -1.20 -9.33
CA ALA A 106 1.32 -0.30 -10.48
C ALA A 106 0.84 1.10 -10.06
N ARG A 107 -0.20 1.17 -9.22
CA ARG A 107 -0.69 2.44 -8.66
C ARG A 107 0.37 3.11 -7.81
N LEU A 108 1.00 2.40 -6.88
CA LEU A 108 2.04 2.96 -6.02
C LEU A 108 3.17 3.59 -6.84
N LEU A 109 3.65 2.88 -7.87
CA LEU A 109 4.70 3.36 -8.76
C LEU A 109 4.29 4.63 -9.52
N SER A 110 3.03 4.70 -9.96
CA SER A 110 2.46 5.90 -10.58
C SER A 110 2.44 7.08 -9.61
N GLU A 111 1.98 6.86 -8.37
CA GLU A 111 1.84 7.91 -7.36
C GLU A 111 3.19 8.48 -6.92
N ILE A 112 4.20 7.62 -6.76
CA ILE A 112 5.55 8.07 -6.38
C ILE A 112 6.41 8.51 -7.58
N GLY A 113 5.91 8.33 -8.82
CA GLY A 113 6.58 8.72 -10.06
C GLY A 113 7.85 7.93 -10.33
N LEU A 114 7.83 6.61 -10.12
CA LEU A 114 9.01 5.75 -10.32
C LEU A 114 8.70 4.54 -11.18
N THR A 115 9.73 4.06 -11.87
CA THR A 115 9.71 2.73 -12.48
C THR A 115 9.88 1.62 -11.45
N GLN A 116 9.43 0.41 -11.76
CA GLN A 116 9.64 -0.76 -10.91
C GLN A 116 11.14 -1.01 -10.64
N ARG A 117 12.01 -0.80 -11.63
CA ARG A 117 13.47 -0.95 -11.47
C ARG A 117 14.04 0.04 -10.46
N GLN A 118 13.66 1.31 -10.53
CA GLN A 118 14.04 2.34 -9.56
C GLN A 118 13.41 2.13 -8.17
N PHE A 119 12.25 1.47 -8.12
CA PHE A 119 11.65 1.04 -6.87
C PHE A 119 12.47 -0.05 -6.20
N LEU A 120 12.81 -1.10 -6.95
CA LEU A 120 13.57 -2.26 -6.47
C LEU A 120 15.05 -1.95 -6.14
N SER A 121 15.63 -0.90 -6.70
CA SER A 121 16.97 -0.44 -6.33
C SER A 121 17.00 0.31 -4.99
N CYS A 122 15.85 0.71 -4.45
CA CYS A 122 15.78 1.40 -3.16
C CYS A 122 15.92 0.41 -2.00
N GLY A 123 16.96 0.60 -1.20
CA GLY A 123 17.22 -0.23 -0.02
C GLY A 123 18.04 -1.50 -0.28
N LYS A 124 18.73 -1.57 -1.43
CA LYS A 124 19.91 -2.42 -1.57
C LYS A 124 21.12 -1.71 -0.96
#